data_AF-A0A3A8KE35-F1
#
_entry.id   AF-A0A3A8KE35-F1
#
_cell.length_a   1.000
_cell.length_b   1.000
_cell.length_c   1.000
_cell.angle_alpha   90.00
_cell.angle_beta   90.00
_cell.angle_gamma   90.00
#
_symmetry.space_group_name_H-M   'P 1'
#
loop_
_entity.id
_entity.type
_entity.pdbx_description
1 polymer ?
#
loop_
_entity_poly.entity_id
_entity_poly.type
_entity_poly.pdbx_seq_one_letter_code
_entity_poly.pdbx_strand_id
1 'polypeptide(L)'
;MRQLVWLGFRRMVNQARRNVLGLGPWSLVHPGHVMLERRWPVVYGFSPAVVPPPPDWSDLIKVTGYWFLDEARTWVPPVGLLDFLNAGPAPVYVGFGSMGGFDAAETSRLVVQALNGRRAVLAAGWGGLDRKALPENVHFVDSAPHDWLFPRMAAVVHHGGAGTTAAALRAGVPMAVVPFLGDQPFWGWRMEQLGVAPRPIPRKQLTAQNLATAIAATDSPGMRARAEHLGATIRSEDGVGQAVRIIEAALS
;
A
#
# COMPACT_ATOMS: atom_id res chain seq x y z
N MET A 1 13.48 4.95 20.63
CA MET A 1 12.35 4.53 19.76
C MET A 1 12.30 3.02 19.51
N ARG A 2 13.31 2.40 18.87
CA ARG A 2 13.29 0.94 18.53
C ARG A 2 12.98 0.03 19.72
N GLN A 3 13.57 0.28 20.88
CA GLN A 3 13.32 -0.48 22.11
C GLN A 3 11.86 -0.39 22.59
N LEU A 4 11.21 0.76 22.50
CA LEU A 4 9.82 0.95 22.91
C LEU A 4 8.85 0.23 21.98
N VAL A 5 9.10 0.31 20.67
CA VAL A 5 8.33 -0.44 19.66
C VAL A 5 8.46 -1.94 19.92
N TRP A 6 9.69 -2.43 20.16
CA TRP A 6 9.91 -3.84 20.51
C TRP A 6 9.11 -4.27 21.73
N LEU A 7 9.12 -3.50 22.83
CA LEU A 7 8.37 -3.85 24.02
C LEU A 7 6.86 -3.95 23.75
N GLY A 8 6.31 -3.10 22.88
CA GLY A 8 4.90 -3.15 22.46
C GLY A 8 4.53 -4.44 21.71
N PHE A 9 5.40 -4.92 20.83
CA PHE A 9 5.14 -6.14 20.03
C PHE A 9 5.69 -7.43 20.64
N ARG A 10 6.59 -7.33 21.63
CA ARG A 10 7.36 -8.47 22.17
C ARG A 10 6.48 -9.64 22.59
N ARG A 11 5.38 -9.39 23.28
CA ARG A 11 4.47 -10.46 23.74
C ARG A 11 3.90 -11.25 22.57
N MET A 12 3.40 -10.55 21.56
CA MET A 12 2.83 -11.13 20.34
C MET A 12 3.89 -11.90 19.56
N VAL A 13 5.07 -11.31 19.36
CA VAL A 13 6.18 -11.96 18.67
C VAL A 13 6.63 -13.23 19.41
N ASN A 14 6.79 -13.18 20.74
CA ASN A 14 7.18 -14.35 21.52
C ASN A 14 6.09 -15.44 21.58
N GLN A 15 4.82 -15.06 21.44
CA GLN A 15 3.73 -16.02 21.32
C GLN A 15 3.77 -16.73 19.96
N ALA A 16 3.97 -15.98 18.87
CA ALA A 16 4.15 -16.56 17.54
C ALA A 16 5.39 -17.47 17.47
N ARG A 17 6.53 -17.03 18.04
CA ARG A 17 7.77 -17.84 18.10
C ARG A 17 7.56 -19.20 18.75
N ARG A 18 6.84 -19.25 19.87
CA ARG A 18 6.55 -20.52 20.56
C ARG A 18 5.54 -21.37 19.81
N ASN A 19 4.42 -20.77 19.40
CA ASN A 19 3.26 -21.53 18.92
C ASN A 19 3.37 -21.94 17.44
N VAL A 20 4.09 -21.16 16.63
CA VAL A 20 4.20 -21.38 15.18
C VAL A 20 5.56 -21.99 14.83
N LEU A 21 6.64 -21.52 15.47
CA LEU A 21 8.01 -21.87 15.08
C LEU A 21 8.70 -22.83 16.06
N GLY A 22 8.11 -23.13 17.22
CA GLY A 22 8.76 -23.94 18.27
C GLY A 22 10.02 -23.30 18.87
N LEU A 23 10.19 -21.98 18.75
CA LEU A 23 11.38 -21.26 19.18
C LEU A 23 11.25 -20.64 20.58
N GLY A 24 12.38 -20.53 21.28
CA GLY A 24 12.50 -19.82 22.54
C GLY A 24 12.17 -18.31 22.42
N PRO A 25 11.69 -17.68 23.50
CA PRO A 25 11.32 -16.26 23.50
C PRO A 25 12.55 -15.37 23.43
N TRP A 26 12.39 -14.19 22.83
CA TRP A 26 13.36 -13.11 22.95
C TRP A 26 13.25 -12.37 24.30
N SER A 27 14.37 -11.84 24.76
CA SER A 27 14.47 -11.09 26.02
C SER A 27 13.80 -9.71 25.92
N LEU A 28 13.91 -8.91 26.98
CA LEU A 28 13.41 -7.53 26.97
C LEU A 28 14.23 -6.63 26.03
N VAL A 29 15.50 -6.93 25.81
CA VAL A 29 16.38 -6.15 24.93
C VAL A 29 16.00 -6.46 23.47
N HIS A 30 15.89 -5.41 22.64
CA HIS A 30 15.64 -5.58 21.20
C HIS A 30 16.66 -6.56 20.59
N PRO A 31 16.24 -7.56 19.80
CA PRO A 31 17.13 -8.60 19.26
C PRO A 31 18.15 -8.08 18.23
N GLY A 32 18.23 -6.78 18.00
CA GLY A 32 19.04 -6.18 16.95
C GLY A 32 20.54 -6.39 17.17
N HIS A 33 20.98 -6.38 18.43
CA HIS A 33 22.37 -6.70 18.80
C HIS A 33 22.72 -8.15 18.41
N VAL A 34 21.87 -9.12 18.75
CA VAL A 34 22.07 -10.53 18.37
C VAL A 34 22.10 -10.70 16.85
N MET A 35 21.22 -10.00 16.12
CA MET A 35 21.20 -10.04 14.65
C MET A 35 22.51 -9.50 14.06
N LEU A 36 23.06 -8.42 14.63
CA LEU A 36 24.34 -7.83 14.21
C LEU A 36 25.52 -8.73 14.56
N GLU A 37 25.59 -9.26 15.79
CA GLU A 37 26.63 -10.18 16.26
C GLU A 37 26.67 -11.46 15.41
N ARG A 38 25.50 -12.02 15.11
CA ARG A 38 25.36 -13.20 14.24
C ARG A 38 25.44 -12.88 12.76
N ARG A 39 25.60 -11.60 12.39
CA ARG A 39 25.67 -11.12 11.01
C ARG A 39 24.52 -11.61 10.13
N TRP A 40 23.31 -11.70 10.68
CA TRP A 40 22.13 -12.11 9.92
C TRP A 40 21.72 -11.01 8.94
N PRO A 41 21.38 -11.37 7.69
CA PRO A 41 20.91 -10.38 6.73
C PRO A 41 19.56 -9.80 7.16
N VAL A 42 19.36 -8.52 6.88
CA VAL A 42 18.06 -7.84 6.97
C VAL A 42 17.54 -7.63 5.56
N VAL A 43 16.43 -8.28 5.22
CA VAL A 43 15.88 -8.26 3.87
C VAL A 43 14.66 -7.34 3.83
N TYR A 44 14.73 -6.30 3.00
CA TYR A 44 13.64 -5.36 2.74
C TYR A 44 12.92 -5.71 1.45
N GLY A 45 11.62 -6.02 1.58
CA GLY A 45 10.71 -6.31 0.48
C GLY A 45 10.13 -5.07 -0.20
N PHE A 46 10.96 -4.12 -0.60
CA PHE A 46 10.57 -3.00 -1.46
C PHE A 46 11.51 -2.85 -2.66
N SER A 47 11.02 -2.23 -3.73
CA SER A 47 11.80 -2.00 -4.95
C SER A 47 12.97 -1.03 -4.71
N PRO A 48 14.20 -1.35 -5.18
CA PRO A 48 15.32 -0.42 -5.16
C PRO A 48 15.11 0.79 -6.09
N ALA A 49 14.27 0.66 -7.12
CA ALA A 49 13.86 1.81 -7.95
C ALA A 49 12.95 2.78 -7.16
N VAL A 50 12.21 2.26 -6.19
CA VAL A 50 11.36 3.06 -5.31
C VAL A 50 12.17 3.62 -4.15
N VAL A 51 12.92 2.82 -3.41
CA VAL A 51 13.80 3.30 -2.33
C VAL A 51 15.21 2.77 -2.58
N PRO A 52 16.10 3.58 -3.18
CA PRO A 52 17.47 3.14 -3.41
C PRO A 52 18.17 2.92 -2.06
N PRO A 53 18.97 1.86 -1.92
CA PRO A 53 19.72 1.61 -0.70
C PRO A 53 20.70 2.78 -0.44
N PRO A 54 20.63 3.43 0.72
CA PRO A 54 21.59 4.45 1.12
C PRO A 54 23.03 3.91 1.15
N PRO A 55 24.04 4.75 0.82
CA PRO A 55 25.44 4.32 0.76
C PRO A 55 26.04 4.00 2.14
N ASP A 56 25.41 4.46 3.22
CA ASP A 56 25.81 4.19 4.61
C ASP A 56 25.19 2.90 5.18
N TRP A 57 24.42 2.17 4.38
CA TRP A 57 23.88 0.87 4.79
C TRP A 57 24.95 -0.21 4.80
N SER A 58 24.92 -1.04 5.84
CA SER A 58 25.75 -2.24 5.92
C SER A 58 25.41 -3.21 4.79
N ASP A 59 26.41 -3.96 4.32
CA ASP A 59 26.23 -5.08 3.38
C ASP A 59 25.26 -6.15 3.88
N LEU A 60 24.94 -6.18 5.17
CA LEU A 60 23.92 -7.08 5.73
C LEU A 60 22.50 -6.67 5.35
N ILE A 61 22.28 -5.43 4.92
CA ILE A 61 20.97 -4.92 4.54
C ILE A 61 20.78 -5.12 3.04
N LYS A 62 19.75 -5.89 2.67
CA LYS A 62 19.45 -6.25 1.28
C LYS A 62 18.08 -5.70 0.90
N VAL A 63 18.03 -4.90 -0.17
CA VAL A 63 16.77 -4.45 -0.79
C VAL A 63 16.53 -5.34 -2.00
N THR A 64 15.48 -6.15 -1.96
CA THR A 64 15.31 -7.24 -2.94
C THR A 64 14.35 -6.91 -4.07
N GLY A 65 13.42 -5.98 -3.87
CA GLY A 65 12.19 -5.92 -4.64
C GLY A 65 10.99 -6.29 -3.78
N TYR A 66 9.80 -5.91 -4.23
CA TYR A 66 8.54 -6.23 -3.54
C TYR A 66 8.22 -7.73 -3.55
N TRP A 67 7.50 -8.17 -2.53
CA TRP A 67 7.03 -9.57 -2.40
C TRP A 67 5.54 -9.63 -2.68
N PHE A 68 5.19 -9.76 -3.95
CA PHE A 68 3.79 -9.83 -4.36
C PHE A 68 3.23 -11.24 -4.23
N LEU A 69 1.95 -11.31 -3.86
CA LEU A 69 1.11 -12.49 -4.02
C LEU A 69 0.21 -12.28 -5.23
N ASP A 70 0.27 -13.18 -6.21
CA ASP A 70 -0.53 -13.09 -7.45
C ASP A 70 -1.92 -13.71 -7.23
N GLU A 71 -2.77 -13.02 -6.47
CA GLU A 71 -4.11 -13.46 -6.06
C GLU A 71 -5.12 -13.45 -7.22
N ALA A 72 -4.89 -12.63 -8.27
CA ALA A 72 -5.78 -12.51 -9.41
C ALA A 72 -6.02 -13.83 -10.18
N ARG A 73 -5.07 -14.78 -10.12
CA ARG A 73 -5.08 -16.00 -10.95
C ARG A 73 -6.28 -16.91 -10.68
N THR A 74 -6.75 -16.95 -9.44
CA THR A 74 -7.85 -17.83 -9.00
C THR A 74 -9.10 -17.04 -8.62
N TRP A 75 -9.10 -15.72 -8.81
CA TRP A 75 -10.18 -14.86 -8.37
C TRP A 75 -11.17 -14.59 -9.50
N VAL A 76 -12.47 -14.73 -9.19
CA VAL A 76 -13.56 -14.46 -10.12
C VAL A 76 -14.24 -13.14 -9.71
N PRO A 77 -14.24 -12.11 -10.57
CA PRO A 77 -14.89 -10.85 -10.24
C PRO A 77 -16.41 -11.02 -10.13
N PRO A 78 -17.06 -10.39 -9.14
CA PRO A 78 -18.52 -10.28 -9.12
C PRO A 78 -19.02 -9.59 -10.38
N VAL A 79 -20.12 -10.10 -10.95
CA VAL A 79 -20.72 -9.57 -12.20
C VAL A 79 -20.97 -8.06 -12.11
N GLY A 80 -21.54 -7.58 -11.01
CA GLY A 80 -21.82 -6.15 -10.84
C GLY A 80 -20.57 -5.26 -10.86
N LEU A 81 -19.43 -5.75 -10.36
CA LEU A 81 -18.16 -5.00 -10.44
C LEU A 81 -17.67 -4.98 -11.89
N LEU A 82 -17.72 -6.12 -12.58
CA LEU A 82 -17.28 -6.21 -13.97
C LEU A 82 -18.13 -5.33 -14.89
N ASP A 83 -19.46 -5.40 -14.74
CA ASP A 83 -20.42 -4.58 -15.49
C ASP A 83 -20.17 -3.09 -15.25
N PHE A 84 -19.99 -2.70 -13.98
CA PHE A 84 -19.62 -1.34 -13.65
C PHE A 84 -18.35 -0.95 -14.42
N LEU A 85 -17.24 -1.67 -14.26
CA LEU A 85 -15.96 -1.35 -14.92
C LEU A 85 -16.11 -1.18 -16.44
N ASN A 86 -16.89 -2.04 -17.09
CA ASN A 86 -17.12 -2.02 -18.54
C ASN A 86 -18.06 -0.90 -19.02
N ALA A 87 -18.88 -0.32 -18.14
CA ALA A 87 -19.90 0.67 -18.51
C ALA A 87 -19.36 2.08 -18.84
N GLY A 88 -18.05 2.29 -18.91
CA GLY A 88 -17.48 3.60 -19.26
C GLY A 88 -16.00 3.76 -18.93
N PRO A 89 -15.52 5.01 -18.71
CA PRO A 89 -14.11 5.29 -18.42
C PRO A 89 -13.61 4.67 -17.12
N ALA A 90 -12.32 4.35 -17.05
CA ALA A 90 -11.69 3.76 -15.87
C ALA A 90 -11.99 4.57 -14.58
N PRO A 91 -12.51 3.93 -13.51
CA PRO A 91 -12.86 4.63 -12.28
C PRO A 91 -11.63 4.91 -11.40
N VAL A 92 -11.80 5.77 -10.40
CA VAL A 92 -10.84 5.97 -9.31
C VAL A 92 -11.12 4.95 -8.21
N TYR A 93 -10.10 4.21 -7.77
CA TYR A 93 -10.21 3.41 -6.55
C TYR A 93 -10.07 4.29 -5.31
N VAL A 94 -10.88 4.05 -4.28
CA VAL A 94 -10.69 4.67 -2.96
C VAL A 94 -10.80 3.62 -1.85
N GLY A 95 -9.75 3.50 -1.04
CA GLY A 95 -9.73 2.56 0.08
C GLY A 95 -8.68 2.93 1.13
N PHE A 96 -9.13 3.19 2.36
CA PHE A 96 -8.23 3.49 3.48
C PHE A 96 -7.93 2.27 4.37
N GLY A 97 -8.42 1.07 4.02
CA GLY A 97 -8.22 -0.15 4.79
C GLY A 97 -8.87 -0.10 6.18
N SER A 98 -8.42 -0.96 7.10
CA SER A 98 -8.95 -1.07 8.46
C SER A 98 -8.50 0.04 9.42
N MET A 99 -8.30 1.28 8.93
CA MET A 99 -7.94 2.43 9.75
C MET A 99 -9.12 2.86 10.65
N GLY A 100 -9.43 2.04 11.65
CA GLY A 100 -10.45 2.27 12.66
C GLY A 100 -10.09 3.44 13.58
N GLY A 101 -11.10 4.14 14.08
CA GLY A 101 -10.96 5.26 15.02
C GLY A 101 -11.37 6.64 14.48
N PHE A 102 -11.81 6.73 13.22
CA PHE A 102 -12.30 7.98 12.61
C PHE A 102 -13.77 7.85 12.22
N ASP A 103 -14.48 8.98 12.11
CA ASP A 103 -15.86 9.02 11.61
C ASP A 103 -15.87 8.58 10.13
N ALA A 104 -16.24 7.32 9.94
CA ALA A 104 -16.31 6.68 8.65
C ALA A 104 -17.45 7.26 7.78
N ALA A 105 -18.53 7.76 8.39
CA ALA A 105 -19.63 8.41 7.66
C ALA A 105 -19.22 9.79 7.16
N GLU A 106 -18.51 10.58 7.96
CA GLU A 106 -17.92 11.85 7.54
C GLU A 106 -16.92 11.65 6.39
N THR A 107 -15.97 10.74 6.58
CA THR A 107 -14.91 10.49 5.58
C THR A 107 -15.53 10.03 4.26
N SER A 108 -16.56 9.19 4.32
CA SER A 108 -17.31 8.74 3.16
C SER A 108 -17.97 9.88 2.37
N ARG A 109 -18.67 10.78 3.07
CA ARG A 109 -19.30 11.96 2.45
C ARG A 109 -18.28 12.85 1.78
N LEU A 110 -17.14 13.09 2.44
CA LEU A 110 -16.02 13.85 1.88
C LEU A 110 -15.48 13.21 0.59
N VAL A 111 -15.33 11.88 0.57
CA VAL A 111 -14.91 11.16 -0.64
C VAL A 111 -15.92 11.31 -1.76
N VAL A 112 -17.19 11.02 -1.52
CA VAL A 112 -18.25 11.12 -2.55
C VAL A 112 -18.31 12.54 -3.11
N GLN A 113 -18.20 13.56 -2.27
CA GLN A 113 -18.14 14.95 -2.71
C GLN A 113 -16.89 15.24 -3.55
N ALA A 114 -15.73 14.72 -3.14
CA ALA A 114 -14.45 14.92 -3.84
C ALA A 114 -14.41 14.28 -5.23
N LEU A 115 -15.19 13.22 -5.46
CA LEU A 115 -15.27 12.57 -6.77
C LEU A 115 -15.86 13.51 -7.83
N ASN A 116 -16.72 14.45 -7.46
CA ASN A 116 -17.31 15.44 -8.36
C ASN A 116 -17.84 14.83 -9.68
N GLY A 117 -18.62 13.75 -9.58
CA GLY A 117 -19.19 13.01 -10.71
C GLY A 117 -18.27 11.98 -11.38
N ARG A 118 -16.99 11.87 -10.96
CA ARG A 118 -16.09 10.81 -11.45
C ARG A 118 -16.57 9.44 -11.02
N ARG A 119 -16.36 8.46 -11.89
CA ARG A 119 -16.61 7.06 -11.54
C ARG A 119 -15.63 6.58 -10.47
N ALA A 120 -16.11 5.83 -9.49
CA ALA A 120 -15.27 5.32 -8.41
C ALA A 120 -15.61 3.90 -7.96
N VAL A 121 -14.59 3.17 -7.51
CA VAL A 121 -14.72 1.92 -6.76
C VAL A 121 -14.31 2.18 -5.31
N LEU A 122 -15.23 2.01 -4.36
CA LEU A 122 -14.97 2.18 -2.93
C LEU A 122 -14.77 0.83 -2.26
N ALA A 123 -13.61 0.59 -1.64
CA ALA A 123 -13.31 -0.64 -0.91
C ALA A 123 -13.45 -0.46 0.62
N ALA A 124 -13.96 -1.49 1.30
CA ALA A 124 -14.44 -1.48 2.69
C ALA A 124 -13.54 -0.84 3.77
N GLY A 125 -14.20 -0.50 4.91
CA GLY A 125 -13.70 0.32 6.02
C GLY A 125 -14.66 1.45 6.43
N TRP A 126 -15.76 1.61 5.68
CA TRP A 126 -16.66 2.76 5.73
C TRP A 126 -17.96 2.42 6.47
N GLY A 127 -17.87 2.25 7.79
CA GLY A 127 -19.05 2.11 8.63
C GLY A 127 -19.87 3.41 8.61
N GLY A 128 -20.91 3.49 7.77
CA GLY A 128 -21.83 4.62 7.80
C GLY A 128 -22.41 5.06 6.46
N LEU A 129 -21.91 4.57 5.32
CA LEU A 129 -22.64 4.75 4.06
C LEU A 129 -23.72 3.69 3.91
N ASP A 130 -24.96 4.13 3.73
CA ASP A 130 -25.99 3.26 3.18
C ASP A 130 -25.60 2.91 1.75
N ARG A 131 -25.33 1.63 1.50
CA ARG A 131 -25.00 1.09 0.17
C ARG A 131 -26.08 1.41 -0.85
N LYS A 132 -27.33 1.60 -0.42
CA LYS A 132 -28.48 1.94 -1.27
C LYS A 132 -28.57 3.43 -1.62
N ALA A 133 -27.83 4.28 -0.91
CA ALA A 133 -27.81 5.73 -1.13
C ALA A 133 -26.57 6.19 -1.91
N LEU A 134 -25.79 5.26 -2.46
CA LEU A 134 -24.63 5.58 -3.28
C LEU A 134 -25.06 6.12 -4.66
N PRO A 135 -24.39 7.18 -5.16
CA PRO A 135 -24.58 7.63 -6.54
C PRO A 135 -24.27 6.55 -7.57
N GLU A 136 -24.93 6.58 -8.74
CA GLU A 136 -24.73 5.59 -9.81
C GLU A 136 -23.29 5.51 -10.33
N ASN A 137 -22.52 6.60 -10.23
CA ASN A 137 -21.11 6.64 -10.58
C ASN A 137 -20.20 5.97 -9.52
N VAL A 138 -20.74 5.37 -8.46
CA VAL A 138 -19.97 4.77 -7.38
C VAL A 138 -20.34 3.30 -7.21
N HIS A 139 -19.35 2.42 -7.31
CA HIS A 139 -19.50 0.99 -7.04
C HIS A 139 -18.78 0.63 -5.74
N PHE A 140 -19.44 -0.12 -4.87
CA PHE A 140 -18.86 -0.57 -3.61
C PHE A 140 -18.35 -2.01 -3.73
N VAL A 141 -17.16 -2.29 -3.17
CA VAL A 141 -16.61 -3.65 -3.05
C VAL A 141 -16.21 -3.93 -1.60
N ASP A 142 -16.50 -5.14 -1.12
CA ASP A 142 -16.00 -5.57 0.20
C ASP A 142 -14.48 -5.77 0.15
N SER A 143 -14.01 -6.51 -0.86
CA SER A 143 -12.60 -6.65 -1.21
C SER A 143 -12.44 -7.10 -2.66
N ALA A 144 -11.29 -6.82 -3.26
CA ALA A 144 -10.86 -7.36 -4.53
C ALA A 144 -9.32 -7.41 -4.55
N PRO A 145 -8.70 -8.43 -5.18
CA PRO A 145 -7.25 -8.47 -5.35
C PRO A 145 -6.75 -7.20 -6.06
N HIS A 146 -5.78 -6.52 -5.46
CA HIS A 146 -5.27 -5.26 -6.03
C HIS A 146 -4.51 -5.49 -7.34
N ASP A 147 -3.85 -6.63 -7.51
CA ASP A 147 -3.19 -7.04 -8.76
C ASP A 147 -4.18 -7.25 -9.91
N TRP A 148 -5.45 -7.57 -9.60
CA TRP A 148 -6.54 -7.56 -10.57
C TRP A 148 -7.17 -6.18 -10.73
N LEU A 149 -7.51 -5.50 -9.64
CA LEU A 149 -8.33 -4.29 -9.70
C LEU A 149 -7.54 -3.07 -10.19
N PHE A 150 -6.35 -2.82 -9.66
CA PHE A 150 -5.63 -1.57 -9.89
C PHE A 150 -5.23 -1.33 -11.35
N PRO A 151 -4.83 -2.32 -12.16
CA PRO A 151 -4.59 -2.12 -13.59
C PRO A 151 -5.79 -1.59 -14.39
N ARG A 152 -7.00 -1.63 -13.82
CA ARG A 152 -8.26 -1.16 -14.43
C ARG A 152 -8.69 0.22 -13.91
N MET A 153 -7.92 0.83 -13.02
CA MET A 153 -8.24 2.12 -12.38
C MET A 153 -7.53 3.27 -13.08
N ALA A 154 -8.19 4.43 -13.11
CA ALA A 154 -7.57 5.67 -13.57
C ALA A 154 -6.58 6.23 -12.54
N ALA A 155 -6.84 6.03 -11.25
CA ALA A 155 -6.02 6.43 -10.11
C ALA A 155 -6.37 5.62 -8.85
N VAL A 156 -5.48 5.61 -7.86
CA VAL A 156 -5.68 4.94 -6.57
C VAL A 156 -5.60 5.97 -5.43
N VAL A 157 -6.67 6.12 -4.65
CA VAL A 157 -6.68 6.89 -3.40
C VAL A 157 -6.59 5.94 -2.22
N HIS A 158 -5.55 6.08 -1.40
CA HIS A 158 -5.36 5.18 -0.25
C HIS A 158 -4.60 5.82 0.90
N HIS A 159 -4.44 5.06 1.97
CA HIS A 159 -3.88 5.54 3.24
C HIS A 159 -2.34 5.57 3.28
N GLY A 160 -1.65 5.12 2.23
CA GLY A 160 -0.18 5.07 2.19
C GLY A 160 0.47 3.83 2.79
N GLY A 161 -0.28 2.76 3.11
CA GLY A 161 0.32 1.53 3.64
C GLY A 161 1.20 0.84 2.58
N ALA A 162 2.35 0.33 3.02
CA ALA A 162 3.41 -0.20 2.14
C ALA A 162 2.90 -1.16 1.05
N GLY A 163 2.05 -2.14 1.41
CA GLY A 163 1.50 -3.11 0.46
C GLY A 163 0.55 -2.51 -0.59
N THR A 164 -0.29 -1.55 -0.19
CA THR A 164 -1.20 -0.87 -1.14
C THR A 164 -0.42 0.06 -2.06
N THR A 165 0.56 0.79 -1.52
CA THR A 165 1.50 1.60 -2.31
C THR A 165 2.22 0.72 -3.35
N ALA A 166 2.76 -0.41 -2.92
CA ALA A 166 3.45 -1.36 -3.80
C ALA A 166 2.54 -1.88 -4.92
N ALA A 167 1.29 -2.23 -4.60
CA ALA A 167 0.33 -2.70 -5.59
C ALA A 167 -0.02 -1.63 -6.63
N ALA A 168 -0.23 -0.37 -6.21
CA ALA A 168 -0.52 0.74 -7.12
C ALA A 168 0.67 1.05 -8.04
N LEU A 169 1.89 1.03 -7.47
CA LEU A 169 3.12 1.14 -8.24
C LEU A 169 3.28 0.00 -9.24
N ARG A 170 3.10 -1.27 -8.83
CA ARG A 170 3.16 -2.44 -9.73
C ARG A 170 2.13 -2.35 -10.85
N ALA A 171 0.94 -1.81 -10.58
CA ALA A 171 -0.09 -1.59 -11.59
C ALA A 171 0.28 -0.45 -12.58
N GLY A 172 1.24 0.41 -12.22
CA GLY A 172 1.63 1.56 -13.03
C GLY A 172 0.61 2.69 -12.99
N VAL A 173 -0.15 2.81 -11.89
CA VAL A 173 -1.27 3.76 -11.77
C VAL A 173 -0.89 4.88 -10.80
N PRO A 174 -1.14 6.16 -11.15
CA PRO A 174 -0.90 7.27 -10.24
C PRO A 174 -1.82 7.21 -9.02
N MET A 175 -1.38 7.79 -7.90
CA MET A 175 -2.08 7.65 -6.63
C MET A 175 -2.20 8.97 -5.86
N ALA A 176 -3.17 9.05 -4.96
CA ALA A 176 -3.26 10.09 -3.95
C ALA A 176 -3.21 9.44 -2.56
N VAL A 177 -2.34 9.97 -1.69
CA VAL A 177 -2.03 9.35 -0.40
C VAL A 177 -2.55 10.21 0.74
N VAL A 178 -3.35 9.62 1.62
CA VAL A 178 -3.90 10.24 2.83
C VAL A 178 -3.36 9.51 4.06
N PRO A 179 -2.18 9.87 4.60
CA PRO A 179 -1.59 9.15 5.72
C PRO A 179 -2.36 9.37 7.04
N PHE A 180 -2.52 8.29 7.78
CA PHE A 180 -3.10 8.21 9.12
C PHE A 180 -2.04 7.97 10.20
N LEU A 181 -1.17 6.96 10.03
CA LEU A 181 -0.21 6.52 11.06
C LEU A 181 0.97 5.72 10.50
N GLY A 182 1.99 5.50 11.33
CA GLY A 182 3.09 4.59 11.01
C GLY A 182 3.99 5.10 9.89
N ASP A 183 4.28 4.22 8.92
CA ASP A 183 5.14 4.47 7.76
C ASP A 183 4.43 5.21 6.61
N GLN A 184 3.12 5.41 6.72
CA GLN A 184 2.29 6.00 5.67
C GLN A 184 2.76 7.41 5.22
N PRO A 185 3.17 8.34 6.11
CA PRO A 185 3.70 9.63 5.68
C PRO A 185 4.98 9.51 4.84
N PHE A 186 5.84 8.54 5.18
CA PHE A 186 7.07 8.28 4.41
C PHE A 186 6.74 7.82 3.00
N TRP A 187 5.82 6.86 2.84
CA TRP A 187 5.41 6.39 1.52
C TRP A 187 4.76 7.51 0.71
N GLY A 188 3.86 8.29 1.30
CA GLY A 188 3.25 9.44 0.65
C GLY A 188 4.28 10.45 0.15
N TRP A 189 5.23 10.84 1.00
CA TRP A 189 6.35 11.71 0.61
C TRP A 189 7.19 11.07 -0.50
N ARG A 190 7.49 9.77 -0.42
CA ARG A 190 8.32 9.12 -1.43
C ARG A 190 7.64 9.06 -2.79
N MET A 191 6.32 8.82 -2.84
CA MET A 191 5.56 8.83 -4.09
C MET A 191 5.51 10.22 -4.73
N GLU A 192 5.42 11.28 -3.92
CA GLU A 192 5.57 12.66 -4.38
C GLU A 192 6.95 12.90 -5.00
N GLN A 193 8.03 12.46 -4.35
CA GLN A 193 9.40 12.61 -4.88
C GLN A 193 9.63 11.85 -6.19
N LEU A 194 8.98 10.69 -6.36
CA LEU A 194 8.98 9.92 -7.62
C LEU A 194 8.05 10.52 -8.68
N GLY A 195 7.24 11.52 -8.30
CA GLY A 195 6.29 12.19 -9.17
C GLY A 195 5.15 11.30 -9.64
N VAL A 196 4.81 10.25 -8.89
CA VAL A 196 3.69 9.31 -9.16
C VAL A 196 2.48 9.56 -8.25
N ALA A 197 2.60 10.54 -7.35
CA ALA A 197 1.53 11.08 -6.52
C ALA A 197 1.69 12.60 -6.37
N PRO A 198 0.62 13.36 -6.10
CA PRO A 198 0.74 14.71 -5.57
C PRO A 198 1.22 14.65 -4.11
N ARG A 199 1.47 15.83 -3.52
CA ARG A 199 1.80 15.95 -2.10
C ARG A 199 0.79 15.20 -1.23
N PRO A 200 1.22 14.34 -0.30
CA PRO A 200 0.29 13.58 0.55
C PRO A 200 -0.56 14.53 1.39
N ILE A 201 -1.83 14.17 1.61
CA ILE A 201 -2.78 14.97 2.39
C ILE A 201 -2.81 14.42 3.82
N PRO A 202 -2.20 15.08 4.81
CA PRO A 202 -2.32 14.64 6.20
C PRO A 202 -3.79 14.50 6.57
N ARG A 203 -4.19 13.44 7.30
CA ARG A 203 -5.61 13.21 7.64
C ARG A 203 -6.32 14.42 8.26
N LYS A 204 -5.61 15.25 9.03
CA LYS A 204 -6.13 16.49 9.63
C LYS A 204 -6.47 17.59 8.62
N GLN A 205 -5.95 17.49 7.41
CA GLN A 205 -6.17 18.41 6.29
C GLN A 205 -7.07 17.79 5.22
N LEU A 206 -7.64 16.61 5.46
CA LEU A 206 -8.54 15.95 4.53
C LEU A 206 -9.84 16.74 4.43
N THR A 207 -10.08 17.35 3.28
CA THR A 207 -11.33 17.99 2.89
C THR A 207 -11.73 17.48 1.50
N ALA A 208 -13.01 17.62 1.15
CA ALA A 208 -13.48 17.24 -0.19
C ALA A 208 -12.70 17.99 -1.29
N GLN A 209 -12.41 19.29 -1.07
CA GLN A 209 -11.64 20.10 -2.00
C GLN A 209 -10.20 19.63 -2.13
N ASN A 210 -9.50 19.36 -1.02
CA ASN A 210 -8.12 18.90 -1.07
C ASN A 210 -8.01 17.53 -1.76
N LEU A 211 -8.96 16.64 -1.47
CA LEU A 211 -9.01 15.33 -2.12
C LEU A 211 -9.35 15.44 -3.61
N ALA A 212 -10.31 16.29 -4.00
CA ALA A 212 -10.66 16.52 -5.40
C ALA A 212 -9.45 17.05 -6.19
N THR A 213 -8.72 18.02 -5.62
CA THR A 213 -7.49 18.55 -6.21
C THR A 213 -6.43 17.46 -6.39
N ALA A 214 -6.22 16.61 -5.38
CA ALA A 214 -5.26 15.51 -5.49
C ALA A 214 -5.67 14.45 -6.52
N ILE A 215 -6.96 14.10 -6.60
CA ILE A 215 -7.49 13.20 -7.63
C ILE A 215 -7.26 13.80 -9.02
N ALA A 216 -7.60 15.08 -9.22
CA ALA A 216 -7.39 15.75 -10.51
C ALA A 216 -5.91 15.80 -10.91
N ALA A 217 -4.99 15.98 -9.96
CA ALA A 217 -3.55 15.97 -10.23
C ALA A 217 -3.05 14.64 -10.81
N THR A 218 -3.72 13.52 -10.50
CA THR A 218 -3.37 12.20 -11.06
C THR A 218 -3.62 12.08 -12.56
N ASP A 219 -4.40 12.99 -13.16
CA ASP A 219 -4.64 13.02 -14.60
C ASP A 219 -3.47 13.60 -15.40
N SER A 220 -2.48 14.18 -14.73
CA SER A 220 -1.29 14.73 -15.39
C SER A 220 -0.61 13.68 -16.28
N PRO A 221 -0.42 13.95 -17.59
CA PRO A 221 0.25 13.02 -18.50
C PRO A 221 1.65 12.62 -18.01
N GLY A 222 2.39 13.56 -17.43
CA GLY A 222 3.72 13.29 -16.87
C GLY A 222 3.67 12.38 -15.63
N MET A 223 2.64 12.51 -14.79
CA MET A 223 2.46 11.62 -13.63
C MET A 223 2.09 10.21 -14.07
N ARG A 224 1.20 10.08 -15.05
CA ARG A 224 0.80 8.79 -15.65
C ARG A 224 2.00 8.08 -16.29
N ALA A 225 2.77 8.78 -17.12
CA ALA A 225 3.95 8.22 -17.77
C ALA A 225 5.01 7.74 -16.76
N ARG A 226 5.24 8.48 -15.67
CA ARG A 226 6.16 8.06 -14.60
C ARG A 226 5.64 6.84 -13.85
N ALA A 227 4.35 6.79 -13.54
CA ALA A 227 3.74 5.64 -12.89
C ALA A 227 3.85 4.38 -13.78
N GLU A 228 3.53 4.49 -15.07
CA GLU A 228 3.65 3.39 -16.04
C GLU A 228 5.09 2.88 -16.15
N HIS A 229 6.07 3.78 -16.28
CA HIS A 229 7.49 3.43 -16.35
C HIS A 229 7.96 2.72 -15.09
N LEU A 230 7.67 3.28 -13.91
CA LEU A 230 8.05 2.68 -12.64
C LEU A 230 7.36 1.32 -12.42
N GLY A 231 6.09 1.20 -12.84
CA GLY A 231 5.38 -0.07 -12.81
C GLY A 231 6.01 -1.13 -13.71
N ALA A 232 6.50 -0.74 -14.90
CA ALA A 232 7.23 -1.65 -15.77
C ALA A 232 8.54 -2.14 -15.13
N THR A 233 9.29 -1.24 -14.51
CA THR A 233 10.50 -1.58 -13.74
C THR A 233 10.17 -2.58 -12.63
N ILE A 234 9.17 -2.29 -11.79
CA ILE A 234 8.79 -3.15 -10.66
C ILE A 234 8.32 -4.53 -11.15
N ARG A 235 7.57 -4.62 -12.25
CA ARG A 235 7.14 -5.91 -12.82
C ARG A 235 8.29 -6.75 -13.36
N SER A 236 9.44 -6.15 -13.67
CA SER A 236 10.64 -6.85 -14.12
C SER A 236 11.52 -7.36 -12.96
N GLU A 237 11.23 -6.98 -11.71
CA GLU A 237 11.98 -7.39 -10.53
C GLU A 237 11.56 -8.79 -10.03
N ASP A 238 12.54 -9.60 -9.63
CA ASP A 238 12.33 -10.88 -8.92
C ASP A 238 12.58 -10.71 -7.41
N GLY A 239 11.71 -9.96 -6.73
CA GLY A 239 11.89 -9.62 -5.32
C GLY A 239 11.88 -10.82 -4.38
N VAL A 240 10.99 -11.79 -4.64
CA VAL A 240 10.86 -13.00 -3.84
C VAL A 240 12.05 -13.92 -4.07
N GLY A 241 12.43 -14.19 -5.34
CA GLY A 241 13.56 -15.07 -5.62
C GLY A 241 14.88 -14.51 -5.10
N GLN A 242 15.09 -13.19 -5.14
CA GLN A 242 16.26 -12.57 -4.49
C GLN A 242 16.26 -12.76 -2.98
N ALA A 243 15.11 -12.58 -2.31
CA ALA A 243 14.99 -12.79 -0.88
C ALA A 243 15.27 -14.25 -0.49
N VAL A 244 14.73 -15.22 -1.25
CA VAL A 244 14.99 -16.65 -1.03
C VAL A 244 16.48 -16.97 -1.15
N ARG A 245 17.15 -16.52 -2.23
CA ARG A 245 18.59 -16.73 -2.42
C ARG A 245 19.42 -16.18 -1.25
N ILE A 246 19.08 -14.99 -0.74
CA ILE A 246 19.77 -14.38 0.41
C ILE A 246 19.56 -15.19 1.68
N ILE A 247 18.34 -15.68 1.92
CA ILE A 247 18.01 -16.46 3.11
C ILE A 247 18.71 -17.83 3.06
N GLU A 248 18.65 -18.54 1.93
CA GLU A 248 19.31 -19.84 1.76
C GLU A 248 20.83 -19.76 1.92
N ALA A 249 21.45 -18.71 1.36
CA ALA A 249 22.89 -18.47 1.52
C ALA A 249 23.30 -18.17 2.97
N ALA A 250 22.40 -17.60 3.79
CA ALA A 250 22.66 -17.33 5.20
C ALA A 250 22.41 -18.54 6.12
N LEU A 251 21.77 -19.60 5.60
CA LEU A 251 21.51 -20.86 6.31
C LEU A 251 22.53 -21.95 5.98
N SER A 252 23.31 -21.76 4.91
CA SER A 252 24.39 -22.65 4.47
C SER A 252 25.68 -22.38 5.24
#